data_AF-A0AA43QEJ2-F1
#
_entry.id   AF-A0AA43QEJ2-F1
#
_cell.length_a   1.000
_cell.length_b   1.000
_cell.length_c   1.000
_cell.angle_alpha   90.00
_cell.angle_beta   90.00
_cell.angle_gamma   90.00
#
_symmetry.space_group_name_H-M   'P 1'
#
loop_
_entity.id
_entity.type
_entity.pdbx_description
1 polymer ?
#
loop_
_entity_poly.entity_id
_entity_poly.type
_entity_poly.pdbx_seq_one_letter_code
_entity_poly.pdbx_strand_id
1 'polypeptide(L)'
;MENPARIYELLLDYAGSDTQVTELSIGPVWTVCKAQHTGLAMSPGIPTRTLSWPGTLAGRTLAELAGWITDWEPYKATVAMAAINCSLNRYELPSGITLLPAPDSANLAVFDHFLPRLQGKKVVVIGRYPGIERYADQVNLSIIERQPMQGDYPDPACEFLLPDADWVFLTASSITNKTFPRLAELAGHATTVLMGPTVPWLPELHEFGIDYLAGVEVIDPVKLYQTAAEGGGVRIFDDTVRYRIVDLTPGNSMMWLKSQIAQDYADRQQLNLAMDQWYSTGKKGRFPEFNRLNQMTTKLSRMDSSYKRLWDIHSNALPNQINAS
;
A
#
# COMPACT_ATOMS: atom_id res chain seq x y z
N MET A 1 5.32 -17.93 -0.23
CA MET A 1 5.93 -16.88 -1.05
C MET A 1 7.42 -17.10 -1.04
N GLU A 2 8.05 -17.29 -2.20
CA GLU A 2 9.48 -17.67 -2.27
C GLU A 2 10.42 -16.59 -1.72
N ASN A 3 10.07 -15.30 -1.85
CA ASN A 3 10.87 -14.20 -1.31
C ASN A 3 9.98 -13.17 -0.59
N PRO A 4 9.86 -13.23 0.76
CA PRO A 4 9.06 -12.29 1.53
C PRO A 4 9.63 -10.86 1.54
N ALA A 5 10.92 -10.66 1.19
CA ALA A 5 11.52 -9.33 1.13
C ALA A 5 11.03 -8.52 -0.09
N ARG A 6 10.49 -9.20 -1.11
CA ARG A 6 10.14 -8.60 -2.41
C ARG A 6 9.14 -7.47 -2.30
N ILE A 7 8.16 -7.56 -1.39
CA ILE A 7 7.19 -6.48 -1.16
C ILE A 7 7.88 -5.20 -0.67
N TYR A 8 8.87 -5.32 0.22
CA TYR A 8 9.58 -4.18 0.77
C TYR A 8 10.51 -3.53 -0.26
N GLU A 9 11.12 -4.32 -1.13
CA GLU A 9 11.87 -3.80 -2.27
C GLU A 9 10.97 -3.00 -3.21
N LEU A 10 9.76 -3.51 -3.52
CA LEU A 10 8.78 -2.79 -4.32
C LEU A 10 8.41 -1.45 -3.68
N LEU A 11 8.17 -1.41 -2.36
CA LEU A 11 7.87 -0.15 -1.67
C LEU A 11 9.03 0.86 -1.76
N LEU A 12 10.26 0.38 -1.59
CA LEU A 12 11.46 1.21 -1.65
C LEU A 12 11.75 1.73 -3.07
N ASP A 13 11.38 0.99 -4.11
CA ASP A 13 11.48 1.43 -5.51
C ASP A 13 10.69 2.74 -5.74
N TYR A 14 9.64 3.00 -4.97
CA TYR A 14 8.81 4.20 -5.11
C TYR A 14 9.13 5.34 -4.11
N ALA A 15 9.99 5.06 -3.13
CA ALA A 15 10.27 5.96 -2.02
C ALA A 15 11.62 6.71 -2.11
N GLY A 16 12.31 6.65 -3.25
CA GLY A 16 13.60 7.32 -3.50
C GLY A 16 13.53 8.84 -3.67
N SER A 17 12.76 9.54 -2.83
CA SER A 17 12.60 11.00 -2.88
C SER A 17 13.45 11.71 -1.84
N ASP A 18 14.25 12.69 -2.28
CA ASP A 18 15.02 13.59 -1.41
C ASP A 18 14.17 14.72 -0.82
N THR A 19 12.85 14.73 -1.09
CA THR A 19 11.93 15.71 -0.49
C THR A 19 11.96 15.59 1.02
N GLN A 20 12.15 16.72 1.70
CA GLN A 20 12.17 16.77 3.15
C GLN A 20 10.76 16.68 3.73
N VAL A 21 10.65 15.93 4.82
CA VAL A 21 9.44 15.86 5.65
C VAL A 21 9.30 17.18 6.40
N THR A 22 8.15 17.82 6.26
CA THR A 22 7.83 19.07 6.97
C THR A 22 7.28 18.79 8.35
N GLU A 23 6.38 17.82 8.46
CA GLU A 23 5.74 17.44 9.72
C GLU A 23 5.50 15.92 9.75
N LEU A 24 5.62 15.33 10.94
CA LEU A 24 5.25 13.94 11.17
C LEU A 24 4.63 13.79 12.56
N SER A 25 3.45 13.19 12.61
CA SER A 25 2.72 12.91 13.84
C SER A 25 2.48 11.41 13.98
N ILE A 26 2.62 10.91 15.21
CA ILE A 26 2.26 9.55 15.60
C ILE A 26 1.06 9.68 16.52
N GLY A 27 -0.13 9.66 15.94
CA GLY A 27 -1.37 9.58 16.69
C GLY A 27 -1.61 8.16 17.23
N PRO A 28 -2.55 7.99 18.16
CA PRO A 28 -2.95 6.68 18.69
C PRO A 28 -3.34 5.66 17.61
N VAL A 29 -4.02 6.09 16.55
CA VAL A 29 -4.51 5.21 15.47
C VAL A 29 -3.76 5.44 14.17
N TRP A 30 -3.39 6.68 13.85
CA TRP A 30 -2.77 7.04 12.57
C TRP A 30 -1.45 7.77 12.77
N THR A 31 -0.43 7.31 12.06
CA THR A 31 0.81 8.05 11.83
C THR A 31 0.67 8.78 10.50
N VAL A 32 0.88 10.10 10.50
CA VAL A 32 0.73 10.96 9.32
C VAL A 32 2.06 11.63 9.03
N CYS A 33 2.53 11.51 7.79
CA CYS A 33 3.74 12.12 7.26
C CYS A 33 3.35 13.19 6.24
N LYS A 34 3.88 14.41 6.40
CA LYS A 34 3.67 15.53 5.49
C LYS A 34 4.98 15.95 4.84
N ALA A 35 4.93 16.14 3.54
CA ALA A 35 5.97 16.76 2.74
C ALA A 35 5.25 17.66 1.71
N GLN A 36 5.55 17.52 0.40
CA GLN A 36 4.72 18.10 -0.65
C GLN A 36 3.33 17.45 -0.75
N HIS A 37 3.24 16.18 -0.39
CA HIS A 37 2.01 15.40 -0.31
C HIS A 37 1.83 14.89 1.13
N THR A 38 0.74 14.20 1.40
CA THR A 38 0.48 13.59 2.72
C THR A 38 0.33 12.09 2.58
N GLY A 39 1.02 11.34 3.43
CA GLY A 39 0.87 9.89 3.55
C GLY A 39 0.50 9.51 4.98
N LEU A 40 -0.15 8.37 5.12
CA LEU A 40 -0.54 7.84 6.42
C LEU A 40 -0.38 6.33 6.50
N ALA A 41 -0.22 5.84 7.71
CA ALA A 41 -0.21 4.43 8.05
C ALA A 41 -0.81 4.23 9.44
N MET A 42 -1.36 3.05 9.71
CA MET A 42 -1.90 2.73 11.02
C MET A 42 -0.77 2.66 12.05
N SER A 43 -0.94 3.38 13.15
CA SER A 43 -0.03 3.34 14.30
C SER A 43 -0.02 1.95 14.95
N PRO A 44 1.13 1.48 15.46
CA PRO A 44 1.17 0.23 16.21
C PRO A 44 0.28 0.33 17.47
N GLY A 45 -0.55 -0.68 17.71
CA GLY A 45 -1.35 -0.79 18.94
C GLY A 45 -0.55 -1.18 20.20
N ILE A 46 0.76 -0.94 20.20
CA ILE A 46 1.68 -1.34 21.27
C ILE A 46 2.17 -0.07 21.96
N PRO A 47 1.74 0.23 23.20
CA PRO A 47 2.18 1.44 23.88
C PRO A 47 3.69 1.43 24.15
N THR A 48 4.34 2.59 24.01
CA THR A 48 5.77 2.77 24.29
C THR A 48 6.04 4.10 24.99
N ARG A 49 7.08 4.14 25.82
CA ARG A 49 7.54 5.34 26.54
C ARG A 49 8.92 5.84 26.11
N THR A 50 9.63 5.10 25.23
CA THR A 50 11.10 5.25 25.08
C THR A 50 11.58 5.25 23.63
N LEU A 51 10.84 5.86 22.70
CA LEU A 51 11.34 6.07 21.34
C LEU A 51 12.55 7.01 21.37
N SER A 52 13.64 6.67 20.67
CA SER A 52 14.92 7.39 20.74
C SER A 52 15.09 8.53 19.73
N TRP A 53 14.21 8.59 18.74
CA TRP A 53 14.26 9.47 17.57
C TRP A 53 13.20 10.59 17.49
N PRO A 54 12.15 10.69 18.34
CA PRO A 54 11.24 11.84 18.33
C PRO A 54 11.99 13.17 18.43
N GLY A 55 11.50 14.20 17.74
CA GLY A 55 12.17 15.49 17.60
C GLY A 55 13.24 15.53 16.49
N THR A 56 13.50 14.41 15.80
CA THR A 56 14.52 14.34 14.73
C THR A 56 13.97 13.98 13.34
N LEU A 57 12.65 13.84 13.20
CA LEU A 57 12.04 13.34 11.97
C LEU A 57 11.80 14.44 10.91
N ALA A 58 11.32 15.61 11.33
CA ALA A 58 11.19 16.75 10.42
C ALA A 58 12.57 17.16 9.89
N GLY A 59 12.65 17.47 8.60
CA GLY A 59 13.90 17.78 7.89
C GLY A 59 14.63 16.55 7.33
N ARG A 60 14.32 15.32 7.76
CA ARG A 60 14.78 14.11 7.08
C ARG A 60 14.11 13.95 5.73
N THR A 61 14.76 13.26 4.80
CA THR A 61 14.16 12.97 3.51
C THR A 61 13.15 11.83 3.60
N LEU A 62 12.19 11.79 2.67
CA LEU A 62 11.27 10.67 2.55
C LEU A 62 12.02 9.35 2.33
N ALA A 63 13.11 9.36 1.55
CA ALA A 63 13.95 8.17 1.33
C ALA A 63 14.60 7.65 2.61
N GLU A 64 15.12 8.53 3.47
CA GLU A 64 15.73 8.14 4.75
C GLU A 64 14.72 7.45 5.67
N LEU A 65 13.50 7.99 5.76
CA LEU A 65 12.44 7.41 6.59
C LEU A 65 11.86 6.13 5.98
N ALA A 66 11.65 6.11 4.66
CA ALA A 66 11.16 4.92 3.96
C ALA A 66 12.11 3.71 4.13
N GLY A 67 13.42 3.95 4.23
CA GLY A 67 14.42 2.91 4.50
C GLY A 67 14.17 2.12 5.79
N TRP A 68 13.38 2.65 6.73
CA TRP A 68 13.01 1.95 7.96
C TRP A 68 11.92 0.87 7.78
N ILE A 69 11.36 0.69 6.59
CA ILE A 69 10.25 -0.25 6.37
C ILE A 69 10.62 -1.71 6.70
N THR A 70 11.91 -2.05 6.55
CA THR A 70 12.48 -3.36 6.88
C THR A 70 12.91 -3.51 8.34
N ASP A 71 12.85 -2.43 9.14
CA ASP A 71 13.17 -2.48 10.57
C ASP A 71 12.09 -3.25 11.34
N TRP A 72 12.49 -4.00 12.36
CA TRP A 72 11.59 -4.79 13.20
C TRP A 72 10.95 -3.98 14.33
N GLU A 73 11.45 -2.77 14.61
CA GLU A 73 10.80 -1.83 15.52
C GLU A 73 9.47 -1.32 14.91
N PRO A 74 8.29 -1.61 15.52
CA PRO A 74 7.00 -1.34 14.89
C PRO A 74 6.77 0.12 14.53
N TYR A 75 7.19 1.05 15.38
CA TYR A 75 7.01 2.48 15.15
C TYR A 75 7.87 3.00 13.99
N LYS A 76 9.11 2.52 13.85
CA LYS A 76 9.93 2.84 12.68
C LYS A 76 9.32 2.33 11.39
N ALA A 77 8.81 1.11 11.39
CA ALA A 77 8.14 0.53 10.22
C ALA A 77 6.88 1.31 9.82
N THR A 78 6.08 1.75 10.79
CA THR A 78 4.91 2.59 10.51
C THR A 78 5.31 3.98 10.00
N VAL A 79 6.33 4.62 10.60
CA VAL A 79 6.88 5.89 10.10
C VAL A 79 7.34 5.76 8.65
N ALA A 80 8.05 4.66 8.34
CA ALA A 80 8.48 4.35 6.99
C ALA A 80 7.31 4.23 6.03
N MET A 81 6.27 3.50 6.43
CA MET A 81 5.08 3.28 5.59
C MET A 81 4.31 4.58 5.33
N ALA A 82 4.20 5.46 6.33
CA ALA A 82 3.61 6.78 6.13
C ALA A 82 4.45 7.63 5.17
N ALA A 83 5.78 7.57 5.24
CA ALA A 83 6.69 8.24 4.30
C ALA A 83 6.64 7.64 2.88
N ILE A 84 6.48 6.32 2.76
CA ILE A 84 6.27 5.62 1.47
C ILE A 84 4.95 6.06 0.85
N ASN A 85 3.85 6.07 1.60
CA ASN A 85 2.56 6.55 1.11
C ASN A 85 2.62 8.04 0.75
N CYS A 86 3.35 8.85 1.52
CA CYS A 86 3.57 10.25 1.20
C CYS A 86 4.33 10.41 -0.13
N SER A 87 5.30 9.54 -0.38
CA SER A 87 6.04 9.48 -1.63
C SER A 87 5.14 9.08 -2.79
N LEU A 88 4.35 8.02 -2.63
CA LEU A 88 3.45 7.47 -3.65
C LEU A 88 2.34 8.44 -4.05
N ASN A 89 1.82 9.21 -3.09
CA ASN A 89 0.71 10.13 -3.32
C ASN A 89 1.08 11.34 -4.21
N ARG A 90 2.34 11.44 -4.69
CA ARG A 90 2.75 12.37 -5.75
C ARG A 90 2.29 11.94 -7.15
N TYR A 91 2.04 10.65 -7.33
CA TYR A 91 1.61 10.10 -8.61
C TYR A 91 0.10 10.24 -8.76
N GLU A 92 -0.36 10.31 -10.01
CA GLU A 92 -1.77 10.19 -10.30
C GLU A 92 -2.29 8.84 -9.79
N LEU A 93 -3.44 8.85 -9.12
CA LEU A 93 -4.02 7.63 -8.59
C LEU A 93 -4.37 6.66 -9.74
N PRO A 94 -4.16 5.34 -9.57
CA PRO A 94 -4.62 4.36 -10.54
C PRO A 94 -6.12 4.48 -10.84
N SER A 95 -6.53 4.04 -12.03
CA SER A 95 -7.94 4.01 -12.42
C SER A 95 -8.73 3.12 -11.47
N GLY A 96 -9.89 3.61 -11.04
CA GLY A 96 -10.62 3.04 -9.92
C GLY A 96 -11.86 3.86 -9.58
N ILE A 97 -12.59 3.38 -8.57
CA ILE A 97 -13.88 3.91 -8.16
C ILE A 97 -13.72 4.58 -6.79
N THR A 98 -14.08 5.85 -6.71
CA THR A 98 -14.18 6.55 -5.43
C THR A 98 -15.51 6.18 -4.77
N LEU A 99 -15.46 5.75 -3.52
CA LEU A 99 -16.66 5.41 -2.76
C LEU A 99 -17.25 6.65 -2.11
N LEU A 100 -18.57 6.78 -2.22
CA LEU A 100 -19.36 7.79 -1.52
C LEU A 100 -20.15 7.08 -0.42
N PRO A 101 -19.62 7.03 0.81
CA PRO A 101 -20.26 6.27 1.87
C PRO A 101 -21.58 6.90 2.33
N ALA A 102 -22.46 6.06 2.89
CA ALA A 102 -23.56 6.55 3.68
C ALA A 102 -23.03 7.23 4.97
N PRO A 103 -23.76 8.22 5.52
CA PRO A 103 -23.43 8.81 6.82
C PRO A 103 -23.19 7.73 7.89
N ASP A 104 -22.26 7.99 8.81
CA ASP A 104 -21.93 7.14 9.97
C ASP A 104 -21.43 5.72 9.67
N SER A 105 -21.07 5.41 8.41
CA SER A 105 -20.51 4.11 8.00
C SER A 105 -19.33 4.23 7.03
N ALA A 106 -18.73 5.41 6.96
CA ALA A 106 -17.65 5.70 6.01
C ALA A 106 -16.42 4.78 6.15
N ASN A 107 -16.14 4.31 7.37
CA ASN A 107 -15.06 3.34 7.61
C ASN A 107 -15.36 1.93 7.06
N LEU A 108 -16.63 1.60 6.78
CA LEU A 108 -17.10 0.31 6.27
C LEU A 108 -17.49 0.34 4.78
N ALA A 109 -17.31 1.47 4.10
CA ALA A 109 -17.72 1.67 2.70
C ALA A 109 -17.25 0.57 1.73
N VAL A 110 -16.06 0.02 1.98
CA VAL A 110 -15.48 -1.09 1.20
C VAL A 110 -16.31 -2.36 1.35
N PHE A 111 -16.72 -2.70 2.57
CA PHE A 111 -17.58 -3.86 2.81
C PHE A 111 -18.95 -3.66 2.17
N ASP A 112 -19.54 -2.47 2.30
CA ASP A 112 -20.83 -2.15 1.67
C ASP A 112 -20.77 -2.30 0.14
N HIS A 113 -19.67 -1.84 -0.47
CA HIS A 113 -19.46 -1.98 -1.91
C HIS A 113 -19.43 -3.44 -2.36
N PHE A 114 -18.72 -4.31 -1.62
CA PHE A 114 -18.57 -5.71 -2.00
C PHE A 114 -19.71 -6.61 -1.49
N LEU A 115 -20.53 -6.18 -0.53
CA LEU A 115 -21.56 -6.98 0.13
C LEU A 115 -22.41 -7.84 -0.82
N PRO A 116 -22.90 -7.35 -1.98
CA PRO A 116 -23.66 -8.18 -2.92
C PRO A 116 -22.89 -9.39 -3.48
N ARG A 117 -21.55 -9.34 -3.51
CA ARG A 117 -20.66 -10.41 -3.99
C ARG A 117 -20.26 -11.40 -2.88
N LEU A 118 -20.56 -11.07 -1.61
CA LEU A 118 -20.14 -11.86 -0.45
C LEU A 118 -21.21 -12.87 0.03
N GLN A 119 -22.45 -12.75 -0.45
CA GLN A 119 -23.54 -13.63 -0.01
C GLN A 119 -23.26 -15.11 -0.36
N GLY A 120 -23.41 -15.98 0.63
CA GLY A 120 -23.13 -17.41 0.50
C GLY A 120 -21.64 -17.78 0.37
N LYS A 121 -20.72 -16.81 0.56
CA LYS A 121 -19.27 -17.00 0.52
C LYS A 121 -18.66 -17.06 1.91
N LYS A 122 -17.57 -17.82 2.06
CA LYS A 122 -16.70 -17.80 3.24
C LYS A 122 -15.81 -16.55 3.17
N VAL A 123 -16.06 -15.60 4.05
CA VAL A 123 -15.34 -14.33 4.12
C VAL A 123 -14.43 -14.32 5.34
N VAL A 124 -13.14 -14.16 5.12
CA VAL A 124 -12.16 -13.96 6.20
C VAL A 124 -11.68 -12.52 6.19
N VAL A 125 -11.65 -11.89 7.36
CA VAL A 125 -11.19 -10.51 7.53
C VAL A 125 -10.00 -10.50 8.47
N ILE A 126 -8.85 -10.02 8.00
CA ILE A 126 -7.66 -9.81 8.82
C ILE A 126 -7.68 -8.38 9.35
N GLY A 127 -7.78 -8.26 10.66
CA GLY A 127 -7.93 -6.99 11.37
C GLY A 127 -9.39 -6.62 11.57
N ARG A 128 -9.78 -6.28 12.80
CA ARG A 128 -11.16 -5.92 13.13
C ARG A 128 -11.46 -4.47 12.75
N TYR A 129 -12.52 -4.27 11.96
CA TYR A 129 -13.03 -2.93 11.60
C TYR A 129 -14.19 -2.54 12.53
N PRO A 130 -14.21 -1.32 13.10
CA PRO A 130 -15.32 -0.89 13.96
C PRO A 130 -16.69 -1.00 13.27
N GLY A 131 -17.64 -1.71 13.88
CA GLY A 131 -18.99 -1.90 13.36
C GLY A 131 -19.17 -3.08 12.38
N ILE A 132 -18.11 -3.84 12.09
CA ILE A 132 -18.15 -4.95 11.11
C ILE A 132 -19.11 -6.08 11.50
N GLU A 133 -19.41 -6.25 12.79
CA GLU A 133 -20.34 -7.25 13.31
C GLU A 133 -21.74 -7.17 12.69
N ARG A 134 -22.13 -6.01 12.13
CA ARG A 134 -23.41 -5.83 11.45
C ARG A 134 -23.61 -6.70 10.20
N TYR A 135 -22.53 -7.25 9.66
CA TYR A 135 -22.58 -8.14 8.50
C TYR A 135 -22.64 -9.63 8.88
N ALA A 136 -22.50 -9.98 10.17
CA ALA A 136 -22.41 -11.38 10.62
C ALA A 136 -23.64 -12.23 10.24
N ASP A 137 -24.83 -11.63 10.17
CA ASP A 137 -26.06 -12.33 9.77
C ASP A 137 -26.25 -12.42 8.24
N GLN A 138 -25.44 -11.68 7.48
CA GLN A 138 -25.57 -11.55 6.02
C GLN A 138 -24.51 -12.36 5.25
N VAL A 139 -23.36 -12.61 5.88
CA VAL A 139 -22.21 -13.29 5.28
C VAL A 139 -21.59 -14.27 6.27
N ASN A 140 -20.99 -15.35 5.77
CA ASN A 140 -20.22 -16.27 6.61
C ASN A 140 -18.87 -15.62 6.95
N LEU A 141 -18.86 -14.84 8.03
CA LEU A 141 -17.75 -13.97 8.41
C LEU A 141 -16.88 -14.60 9.51
N SER A 142 -15.58 -14.69 9.25
CA SER A 142 -14.56 -14.99 10.26
C SER A 142 -13.57 -13.83 10.35
N ILE A 143 -13.34 -13.32 11.56
CA ILE A 143 -12.41 -12.21 11.80
C ILE A 143 -11.18 -12.77 12.50
N ILE A 144 -9.99 -12.50 11.97
CA ILE A 144 -8.71 -12.80 12.63
C ILE A 144 -8.13 -11.47 13.12
N GLU A 145 -7.86 -11.40 14.42
CA GLU A 145 -7.32 -10.21 15.07
C GLU A 145 -6.24 -10.60 16.08
N ARG A 146 -5.21 -9.76 16.20
CA ARG A 146 -4.08 -9.96 17.11
C ARG A 146 -4.48 -9.83 18.57
N GLN A 147 -5.43 -8.94 18.85
CA GLN A 147 -6.10 -8.79 20.13
C GLN A 147 -7.58 -9.18 19.97
N PRO A 148 -7.88 -10.48 19.84
CA PRO A 148 -9.22 -10.93 19.44
C PRO A 148 -10.25 -10.61 20.53
N MET A 149 -11.44 -10.21 20.10
CA MET A 149 -12.62 -10.08 20.96
C MET A 149 -13.46 -11.37 20.92
N GLN A 150 -14.57 -11.39 21.64
CA GLN A 150 -15.51 -12.51 21.57
C GLN A 150 -16.01 -12.70 20.13
N GLY A 151 -15.85 -13.93 19.61
CA GLY A 151 -16.21 -14.30 18.24
C GLY A 151 -15.09 -14.13 17.21
N ASP A 152 -13.98 -13.48 17.58
CA ASP A 152 -12.80 -13.36 16.72
C ASP A 152 -11.84 -14.54 16.93
N TYR A 153 -10.99 -14.77 15.94
CA TYR A 153 -9.91 -15.76 15.97
C TYR A 153 -8.55 -15.09 16.16
N PRO A 154 -7.58 -15.75 16.82
CA PRO A 154 -6.22 -15.23 16.97
C PRO A 154 -5.40 -15.39 15.69
N ASP A 155 -4.30 -14.64 15.57
CA ASP A 155 -3.37 -14.66 14.41
C ASP A 155 -3.07 -16.07 13.85
N PRO A 156 -2.74 -17.12 14.65
CA PRO A 156 -2.43 -18.46 14.12
C PRO A 156 -3.58 -19.17 13.39
N ALA A 157 -4.82 -18.73 13.57
CA ALA A 157 -5.97 -19.30 12.86
C ALA A 157 -5.90 -19.04 11.34
N CYS A 158 -5.06 -18.10 10.89
CA CYS A 158 -4.88 -17.80 9.46
C CYS A 158 -4.48 -19.03 8.63
N GLU A 159 -3.68 -19.94 9.20
CA GLU A 159 -3.23 -21.19 8.56
C GLU A 159 -4.39 -22.17 8.27
N PHE A 160 -5.51 -22.03 8.98
CA PHE A 160 -6.67 -22.91 8.87
C PHE A 160 -7.82 -22.25 8.10
N LEU A 161 -7.98 -20.93 8.25
CA LEU A 161 -9.12 -20.20 7.70
C LEU A 161 -8.86 -19.64 6.31
N LEU A 162 -7.66 -19.14 6.03
CA LEU A 162 -7.35 -18.49 4.75
C LEU A 162 -7.34 -19.46 3.55
N PRO A 163 -6.79 -20.69 3.66
CA PRO A 163 -6.80 -21.64 2.53
C PRO A 163 -8.22 -22.03 2.07
N ASP A 164 -9.20 -21.94 2.97
CA ASP A 164 -10.60 -22.31 2.73
C ASP A 164 -11.51 -21.11 2.41
N ALA A 165 -10.96 -19.89 2.36
CA ALA A 165 -11.73 -18.66 2.16
C ALA A 165 -12.09 -18.45 0.68
N ASP A 166 -13.30 -17.95 0.41
CA ASP A 166 -13.68 -17.44 -0.91
C ASP A 166 -13.21 -15.99 -1.10
N TRP A 167 -13.26 -15.21 0.00
CA TRP A 167 -12.87 -13.80 0.03
C TRP A 167 -12.01 -13.50 1.24
N VAL A 168 -10.95 -12.72 1.03
CA VAL A 168 -10.06 -12.25 2.09
C VAL A 168 -9.97 -10.73 2.07
N PHE A 169 -10.41 -10.08 3.14
CA PHE A 169 -10.15 -8.66 3.37
C PHE A 169 -8.93 -8.52 4.26
N LEU A 170 -7.81 -8.14 3.66
CA LEU A 170 -6.51 -8.09 4.32
C LEU A 170 -6.19 -6.64 4.72
N THR A 171 -6.03 -6.37 6.02
CA THR A 171 -5.54 -5.07 6.47
C THR A 171 -4.14 -4.76 5.91
N ALA A 172 -3.95 -3.56 5.37
CA ALA A 172 -2.63 -3.11 4.91
C ALA A 172 -1.63 -2.87 6.06
N SER A 173 -2.09 -2.82 7.32
CA SER A 173 -1.19 -2.80 8.49
C SER A 173 -0.36 -4.08 8.63
N SER A 174 -0.74 -5.16 7.95
CA SER A 174 0.06 -6.39 7.82
C SER A 174 1.44 -6.14 7.17
N ILE A 175 1.58 -5.08 6.37
CA ILE A 175 2.85 -4.70 5.75
C ILE A 175 3.85 -4.22 6.83
N THR A 176 3.40 -3.32 7.72
CA THR A 176 4.28 -2.70 8.73
C THR A 176 4.70 -3.68 9.81
N ASN A 177 3.84 -4.64 10.13
CA ASN A 177 4.10 -5.68 11.14
C ASN A 177 4.64 -7.01 10.56
N LYS A 178 4.96 -7.05 9.26
CA LYS A 178 5.64 -8.15 8.56
C LYS A 178 4.83 -9.43 8.36
N THR A 179 3.52 -9.41 8.57
CA THR A 179 2.67 -10.58 8.30
C THR A 179 2.13 -10.65 6.88
N PHE A 180 2.17 -9.55 6.11
CA PHE A 180 1.63 -9.49 4.74
C PHE A 180 2.12 -10.65 3.84
N PRO A 181 3.42 -10.96 3.73
CA PRO A 181 3.88 -12.00 2.80
C PRO A 181 3.23 -13.37 3.04
N ARG A 182 3.05 -13.76 4.30
CA ARG A 182 2.45 -15.05 4.64
C ARG A 182 0.93 -15.03 4.47
N LEU A 183 0.28 -13.95 4.88
CA LEU A 183 -1.17 -13.81 4.75
C LEU A 183 -1.61 -13.77 3.28
N ALA A 184 -0.87 -13.05 2.43
CA ALA A 184 -1.11 -13.00 0.99
C ALA A 184 -0.89 -14.36 0.32
N GLU A 185 0.15 -15.10 0.72
CA GLU A 185 0.36 -16.48 0.24
C GLU A 185 -0.81 -17.39 0.60
N LEU A 186 -1.24 -17.39 1.87
CA LEU A 186 -2.34 -18.23 2.34
C LEU A 186 -3.68 -17.88 1.68
N ALA A 187 -3.87 -16.61 1.33
CA ALA A 187 -5.06 -16.12 0.65
C ALA A 187 -5.05 -16.33 -0.88
N GLY A 188 -4.00 -16.93 -1.46
CA GLY A 188 -3.78 -16.96 -2.92
C GLY A 188 -4.85 -17.66 -3.76
N HIS A 189 -5.80 -18.37 -3.15
CA HIS A 189 -6.96 -18.97 -3.84
C HIS A 189 -8.24 -18.13 -3.72
N ALA A 190 -8.29 -17.19 -2.78
CA ALA A 190 -9.43 -16.34 -2.51
C ALA A 190 -9.38 -15.06 -3.36
N THR A 191 -10.54 -14.43 -3.57
CA THR A 191 -10.55 -13.04 -4.02
C THR A 191 -10.06 -12.15 -2.88
N THR A 192 -8.96 -11.44 -3.08
CA THR A 192 -8.25 -10.72 -2.03
C THR A 192 -8.34 -9.20 -2.19
N VAL A 193 -8.79 -8.54 -1.13
CA VAL A 193 -8.87 -7.08 -1.02
C VAL A 193 -7.86 -6.60 0.02
N LEU A 194 -6.77 -5.96 -0.42
CA LEU A 194 -5.86 -5.27 0.50
C LEU A 194 -6.45 -3.90 0.84
N MET A 195 -6.77 -3.66 2.11
CA MET A 195 -7.61 -2.52 2.48
C MET A 195 -7.13 -1.72 3.70
N GLY A 196 -7.57 -0.47 3.73
CA GLY A 196 -7.38 0.49 4.80
C GLY A 196 -6.44 1.65 4.43
N PRO A 197 -6.36 2.70 5.27
CA PRO A 197 -5.55 3.89 4.96
C PRO A 197 -4.04 3.67 4.82
N THR A 198 -3.54 2.49 5.23
CA THR A 198 -2.12 2.11 5.08
C THR A 198 -1.79 1.62 3.67
N VAL A 199 -2.80 1.33 2.83
CA VAL A 199 -2.61 0.78 1.47
C VAL A 199 -1.74 1.72 0.62
N PRO A 200 -0.62 1.24 0.08
CA PRO A 200 0.11 1.96 -0.96
C PRO A 200 -0.60 1.81 -2.31
N TRP A 201 -0.72 2.90 -3.06
CA TRP A 201 -1.34 2.91 -4.39
C TRP A 201 -0.43 2.29 -5.46
N LEU A 202 -0.18 0.99 -5.35
CA LEU A 202 0.71 0.21 -6.21
C LEU A 202 -0.01 -0.97 -6.84
N PRO A 203 -0.52 -0.83 -8.08
CA PRO A 203 -1.08 -1.95 -8.83
C PRO A 203 -0.17 -3.16 -8.99
N GLU A 204 1.15 -3.03 -8.86
CA GLU A 204 2.09 -4.17 -8.81
C GLU A 204 1.87 -5.12 -7.63
N LEU A 205 1.02 -4.75 -6.66
CA LEU A 205 0.59 -5.66 -5.61
C LEU A 205 -0.14 -6.90 -6.14
N HIS A 206 -0.59 -6.91 -7.41
CA HIS A 206 -1.08 -8.12 -8.07
C HIS A 206 -0.03 -9.25 -8.09
N GLU A 207 1.26 -8.94 -8.05
CA GLU A 207 2.34 -9.94 -8.01
C GLU A 207 2.31 -10.80 -6.74
N PHE A 208 1.58 -10.34 -5.72
CA PHE A 208 1.43 -11.02 -4.43
C PHE A 208 0.04 -11.64 -4.26
N GLY A 209 -0.75 -11.75 -5.33
CA GLY A 209 -2.09 -12.36 -5.28
C GLY A 209 -3.19 -11.41 -4.77
N ILE A 210 -2.96 -10.10 -4.80
CA ILE A 210 -3.98 -9.11 -4.45
C ILE A 210 -4.83 -8.80 -5.70
N ASP A 211 -6.16 -8.88 -5.57
CA ASP A 211 -7.10 -8.56 -6.65
C ASP A 211 -7.57 -7.10 -6.59
N TYR A 212 -7.73 -6.56 -5.38
CA TYR A 212 -8.25 -5.21 -5.17
C TYR A 212 -7.42 -4.43 -4.16
N LEU A 213 -7.15 -3.16 -4.47
CA LEU A 213 -6.70 -2.18 -3.49
C LEU A 213 -7.88 -1.35 -3.04
N ALA A 214 -8.13 -1.32 -1.73
CA ALA A 214 -9.13 -0.45 -1.11
C ALA A 214 -8.44 0.50 -0.12
N GLY A 215 -7.72 1.47 -0.67
CA GLY A 215 -7.01 2.52 0.07
C GLY A 215 -7.82 3.81 0.20
N VAL A 216 -7.17 4.88 0.65
CA VAL A 216 -7.80 6.18 0.80
C VAL A 216 -7.15 7.27 -0.05
N GLU A 217 -7.98 8.15 -0.58
CA GLU A 217 -7.60 9.45 -1.15
C GLU A 217 -7.66 10.50 -0.04
N VAL A 218 -6.61 11.32 0.09
CA VAL A 218 -6.56 12.43 1.05
C VAL A 218 -7.27 13.64 0.45
N ILE A 219 -8.31 14.13 1.13
CA ILE A 219 -9.16 15.24 0.69
C ILE A 219 -8.75 16.54 1.37
N ASP A 220 -8.55 16.49 2.70
CA ASP A 220 -8.06 17.62 3.48
C ASP A 220 -6.81 17.19 4.27
N PRO A 221 -5.60 17.43 3.75
CA PRO A 221 -4.36 17.03 4.40
C PRO A 221 -4.10 17.79 5.72
N VAL A 222 -4.61 19.02 5.85
CA VAL A 222 -4.43 19.83 7.06
C VAL A 222 -5.31 19.26 8.17
N LYS A 223 -6.59 19.04 7.87
CA LYS A 223 -7.53 18.46 8.83
C LYS A 223 -7.24 17.00 9.14
N LEU A 224 -6.73 16.22 8.17
CA LEU A 224 -6.27 14.85 8.42
C LEU A 224 -5.18 14.82 9.50
N TYR A 225 -4.17 15.69 9.36
CA TYR A 225 -3.08 15.77 10.33
C TYR A 225 -3.59 16.15 11.72
N GLN A 226 -4.46 17.17 11.80
CA GLN A 226 -5.06 17.59 13.07
C GLN A 226 -5.89 16.46 13.71
N THR A 227 -6.79 15.85 12.93
CA THR A 227 -7.65 14.75 13.38
C THR A 227 -6.82 13.59 13.92
N ALA A 228 -5.75 13.20 13.21
CA ALA A 228 -4.87 12.13 13.66
C ALA A 228 -4.10 12.50 14.94
N ALA A 229 -3.57 13.72 15.02
CA ALA A 229 -2.84 14.23 16.18
C ALA A 229 -3.73 14.34 17.43
N GLU A 230 -5.02 14.61 17.26
CA GLU A 230 -6.02 14.66 18.34
C GLU A 230 -6.58 13.28 18.75
N GLY A 231 -6.12 12.19 18.10
CA GLY A 231 -6.57 10.83 18.43
C GLY A 231 -7.78 10.31 17.64
N GLY A 232 -8.17 11.01 16.57
CA GLY A 232 -9.24 10.58 15.68
C GLY A 232 -8.90 9.31 14.92
N GLY A 233 -9.54 8.20 15.28
CA GLY A 233 -9.49 6.92 14.55
C GLY A 233 -10.38 6.96 13.31
N VAL A 234 -11.62 6.49 13.45
CA VAL A 234 -12.60 6.50 12.34
C VAL A 234 -13.01 7.91 11.88
N ARG A 235 -12.77 8.95 12.70
CA ARG A 235 -13.07 10.34 12.36
C ARG A 235 -12.35 10.86 11.11
N ILE A 236 -11.24 10.24 10.70
CA ILE A 236 -10.58 10.65 9.45
C ILE A 236 -11.52 10.49 8.24
N PHE A 237 -12.48 9.56 8.31
CA PHE A 237 -13.42 9.26 7.22
C PHE A 237 -14.60 10.23 7.16
N ASP A 238 -14.74 11.16 8.11
CA ASP A 238 -15.86 12.12 8.12
C ASP A 238 -15.73 13.08 6.92
N ASP A 239 -14.54 13.67 6.74
CA ASP A 239 -14.28 14.59 5.62
C ASP A 239 -12.79 14.75 5.23
N THR A 240 -11.86 14.04 5.89
CA THR A 240 -10.42 14.21 5.63
C THR A 240 -9.88 13.23 4.59
N VAL A 241 -10.49 12.04 4.50
CA VAL A 241 -10.16 11.01 3.52
C VAL A 241 -11.43 10.32 3.02
N ARG A 242 -11.34 9.67 1.86
CA ARG A 242 -12.40 8.78 1.34
C ARG A 242 -11.82 7.53 0.72
N TYR A 243 -12.55 6.42 0.81
CA TYR A 243 -12.11 5.19 0.17
C TYR A 243 -12.15 5.28 -1.34
N ARG A 244 -11.16 4.65 -1.98
CA ARG A 244 -11.13 4.38 -3.40
C ARG A 244 -10.82 2.90 -3.59
N ILE A 245 -11.43 2.28 -4.60
CA ILE A 245 -11.17 0.89 -4.98
C ILE A 245 -10.49 0.88 -6.34
N VAL A 246 -9.39 0.15 -6.45
CA VAL A 246 -8.68 -0.13 -7.69
C VAL A 246 -8.73 -1.63 -7.90
N ASP A 247 -9.29 -2.06 -9.03
CA ASP A 247 -9.26 -3.46 -9.48
C ASP A 247 -7.92 -3.72 -10.19
N LEU A 248 -7.17 -4.71 -9.73
CA LEU A 248 -5.84 -5.04 -10.22
C LEU A 248 -5.83 -5.96 -11.46
N THR A 249 -6.90 -5.94 -12.25
CA THR A 249 -6.92 -6.59 -13.58
C THR A 249 -5.64 -6.35 -14.38
N PRO A 250 -5.22 -7.28 -15.25
CA PRO A 250 -4.04 -7.11 -16.10
C PRO A 250 -4.05 -5.79 -16.89
N GLY A 251 -5.22 -5.37 -17.39
CA GLY A 251 -5.38 -4.12 -18.14
C GLY A 251 -5.07 -2.88 -17.29
N ASN A 252 -5.64 -2.78 -16.09
CA ASN A 252 -5.43 -1.64 -15.20
C ASN A 252 -3.98 -1.60 -14.69
N SER A 253 -3.44 -2.76 -14.31
CA SER A 253 -2.06 -2.89 -13.84
C SER A 253 -1.03 -2.58 -14.94
N MET A 254 -1.28 -2.99 -16.19
CA MET A 254 -0.43 -2.61 -17.33
C MET A 254 -0.50 -1.11 -17.65
N MET A 255 -1.68 -0.49 -17.53
CA MET A 255 -1.84 0.95 -17.76
C MET A 255 -1.01 1.76 -16.75
N TRP A 256 -1.07 1.38 -15.47
CA TRP A 256 -0.22 1.93 -14.42
C TRP A 256 1.27 1.77 -14.75
N LEU A 257 1.71 0.53 -14.98
CA LEU A 257 3.12 0.23 -15.28
C LEU A 257 3.63 1.02 -16.49
N LYS A 258 2.83 1.13 -17.55
CA LYS A 258 3.19 1.90 -18.75
C LYS A 258 3.45 3.37 -18.44
N SER A 259 2.58 3.99 -17.62
CA SER A 259 2.74 5.39 -17.21
C SER A 259 4.01 5.58 -16.39
N GLN A 260 4.22 4.71 -15.39
CA GLN A 260 5.38 4.78 -14.51
C GLN A 260 6.70 4.49 -15.24
N ILE A 261 6.74 3.50 -16.15
CA ILE A 261 7.93 3.19 -16.97
C ILE A 261 8.30 4.39 -17.84
N ALA A 262 7.32 5.06 -18.45
CA ALA A 262 7.58 6.24 -19.27
C ALA A 262 8.22 7.37 -18.46
N GLN A 263 7.72 7.65 -17.26
CA GLN A 263 8.26 8.65 -16.36
C GLN A 263 9.68 8.30 -15.90
N ASP A 264 9.88 7.08 -15.38
CA ASP A 264 11.18 6.64 -14.85
C ASP A 264 12.25 6.53 -15.94
N TYR A 265 11.87 6.20 -17.17
CA TYR A 265 12.78 6.17 -18.31
C TYR A 265 13.31 7.57 -18.65
N ALA A 266 12.43 8.58 -18.62
CA ALA A 266 12.82 9.98 -18.84
C ALA A 266 13.80 10.45 -17.75
N ASP A 267 13.51 10.15 -16.48
CA ASP A 267 14.38 10.49 -15.34
C ASP A 267 15.75 9.78 -15.46
N ARG A 268 15.76 8.49 -15.82
CA ARG A 268 17.01 7.75 -16.04
C ARG A 268 17.85 8.35 -17.17
N GLN A 269 17.23 8.80 -18.26
CA GLN A 269 17.95 9.47 -19.35
C GLN A 269 18.62 10.76 -18.87
N GLN A 270 17.94 11.56 -18.05
CA GLN A 270 18.53 12.76 -17.46
C GLN A 270 19.74 12.44 -16.57
N LEU A 271 19.63 11.40 -15.73
CA LEU A 271 20.74 10.94 -14.88
C LEU A 271 21.94 10.43 -15.68
N ASN A 272 21.70 9.70 -16.78
CA ASN A 272 22.77 9.26 -17.68
C ASN A 272 23.48 10.46 -18.33
N LEU A 273 22.73 11.45 -18.82
CA LEU A 273 23.31 12.66 -19.39
C LEU A 273 24.14 13.44 -18.35
N ALA A 274 23.65 13.56 -17.11
CA ALA A 274 24.37 14.20 -16.02
C ALA A 274 25.67 13.44 -15.65
N MET A 275 25.63 12.10 -15.68
CA MET A 275 26.79 11.25 -15.47
C MET A 275 27.83 11.40 -16.60
N ASP A 276 27.40 11.43 -17.86
CA ASP A 276 28.28 11.63 -19.02
C ASP A 276 28.94 13.02 -18.96
N GLN A 277 28.19 14.06 -18.58
CA GLN A 277 28.72 15.41 -18.35
C GLN A 277 29.73 15.43 -17.19
N TRP A 278 29.46 14.71 -16.11
CA TRP A 278 30.36 14.61 -14.96
C TRP A 278 31.73 14.05 -15.35
N TYR A 279 31.78 12.95 -16.12
CA TYR A 279 33.05 12.35 -16.52
C TYR A 279 33.72 13.08 -17.69
N SER A 280 32.97 13.65 -18.62
CA SER A 280 33.55 14.44 -19.74
C SER A 280 34.21 15.74 -19.28
N THR A 281 33.80 16.31 -18.14
CA THR A 281 34.47 17.46 -17.51
C THR A 281 35.75 17.11 -16.74
N GLY A 282 36.24 15.85 -16.85
CA GLY A 282 37.50 15.41 -16.27
C GLY A 282 37.49 15.20 -14.76
N LYS A 283 36.29 15.13 -14.15
CA LYS A 283 36.15 14.88 -12.70
C LYS A 283 36.56 13.44 -12.38
N LYS A 284 37.42 13.28 -11.35
CA LYS A 284 38.05 12.00 -11.00
C LYS A 284 37.33 11.22 -9.89
N GLY A 285 36.13 11.64 -9.48
CA GLY A 285 35.29 10.98 -8.46
C GLY A 285 34.09 10.25 -9.05
N ARG A 286 33.48 9.34 -8.29
CA ARG A 286 32.22 8.68 -8.66
C ARG A 286 31.12 9.74 -8.83
N PHE A 287 30.30 9.58 -9.85
CA PHE A 287 29.12 10.43 -10.08
C PHE A 287 28.26 10.51 -8.79
N PRO A 288 27.94 11.71 -8.27
CA PRO A 288 27.25 11.87 -6.99
C PRO A 288 25.91 11.13 -6.92
N GLU A 289 25.14 11.10 -8.01
CA GLU A 289 23.82 10.46 -8.05
C GLU A 289 23.86 9.02 -8.58
N PHE A 290 25.03 8.37 -8.56
CA PHE A 290 25.16 7.00 -9.05
C PHE A 290 24.20 6.03 -8.37
N ASN A 291 23.99 6.15 -7.06
CA ASN A 291 23.09 5.25 -6.33
C ASN A 291 21.64 5.40 -6.80
N ARG A 292 21.21 6.64 -7.05
CA ARG A 292 19.88 6.95 -7.61
C ARG A 292 19.73 6.38 -9.01
N LEU A 293 20.74 6.52 -9.86
CA LEU A 293 20.75 5.92 -11.20
C LEU A 293 20.66 4.38 -11.15
N ASN A 294 21.39 3.75 -10.24
CA ASN A 294 21.35 2.30 -10.06
C ASN A 294 19.99 1.82 -9.57
N GLN A 295 19.41 2.49 -8.56
CA GLN A 295 18.06 2.21 -8.06
C GLN A 295 17.02 2.33 -9.18
N MET A 296 17.06 3.42 -9.95
CA MET A 296 16.15 3.64 -11.08
C MET A 296 16.27 2.54 -12.14
N THR A 297 17.50 2.11 -12.43
CA THR A 297 17.75 1.03 -13.41
C THR A 297 17.17 -0.30 -12.93
N THR A 298 17.34 -0.62 -11.64
CA THR A 298 16.76 -1.83 -11.04
C THR A 298 15.23 -1.78 -11.03
N LYS A 299 14.65 -0.63 -10.66
CA LYS A 299 13.19 -0.40 -10.68
C LYS A 299 12.61 -0.64 -12.07
N LEU A 300 13.15 0.03 -13.09
CA LEU A 300 12.71 -0.12 -14.49
C LEU A 300 12.77 -1.58 -14.94
N SER A 301 13.86 -2.30 -14.65
CA SER A 301 13.99 -3.71 -15.01
C SER A 301 12.90 -4.59 -14.36
N ARG A 302 12.54 -4.30 -13.11
CA ARG A 302 11.45 -5.01 -12.41
C ARG A 302 10.10 -4.70 -13.03
N MET A 303 9.83 -3.44 -13.33
CA MET A 303 8.59 -2.99 -13.96
C MET A 303 8.40 -3.57 -15.37
N ASP A 304 9.45 -3.59 -16.19
CA ASP A 304 9.43 -4.22 -17.51
C ASP A 304 9.12 -5.72 -17.40
N SER A 305 9.68 -6.39 -16.39
CA SER A 305 9.42 -7.81 -16.14
C SER A 305 7.98 -8.06 -15.71
N SER A 306 7.43 -7.19 -14.85
CA SER A 306 6.02 -7.21 -14.43
C SER A 306 5.07 -7.01 -15.61
N TYR A 307 5.35 -5.98 -16.42
CA TYR A 307 4.55 -5.65 -17.60
C TYR A 307 4.50 -6.82 -18.59
N LYS A 308 5.64 -7.45 -18.87
CA LYS A 308 5.71 -8.63 -19.76
C LYS A 308 4.86 -9.78 -19.26
N ARG A 309 4.93 -10.12 -17.96
CA ARG A 309 4.09 -11.18 -17.37
C ARG A 309 2.60 -10.89 -17.55
N LEU A 310 2.17 -9.67 -17.25
CA LEU A 310 0.78 -9.27 -17.44
C LEU A 310 0.36 -9.29 -18.92
N TRP A 311 1.23 -8.86 -19.81
CA TRP A 311 0.99 -8.90 -21.25
C TRP A 311 0.78 -10.32 -21.75
N ASP A 312 1.60 -11.27 -21.29
CA ASP A 312 1.48 -12.68 -21.67
C ASP A 312 0.15 -13.27 -21.17
N ILE A 313 -0.24 -12.98 -19.91
CA ILE A 313 -1.53 -13.40 -19.34
C ILE A 313 -2.69 -12.80 -20.12
N HIS A 314 -2.65 -11.49 -20.39
CA HIS A 314 -3.72 -10.78 -21.09
C HIS A 314 -3.87 -11.24 -22.54
N SER A 315 -2.75 -11.42 -23.24
CA SER A 315 -2.74 -11.89 -24.64
C SER A 315 -3.22 -13.33 -24.76
N ASN A 316 -2.87 -14.19 -23.79
CA ASN A 316 -3.35 -15.59 -23.74
C ASN A 316 -4.80 -15.73 -23.29
N ALA A 317 -5.39 -14.69 -22.69
CA ALA A 317 -6.83 -14.64 -22.35
C ALA A 317 -7.70 -14.14 -23.53
N LEU A 318 -7.09 -13.61 -24.60
CA LEU A 318 -7.76 -13.10 -25.81
C LEU A 318 -7.91 -14.08 -27.01
N PRO A 319 -7.57 -15.39 -26.99
CA PRO A 319 -7.71 -16.23 -28.18
C PRO A 319 -9.17 -16.68 -28.35
N ASN A 320 -9.99 -15.88 -29.06
CA ASN A 320 -11.13 -16.28 -29.93
C ASN A 320 -12.07 -15.10 -30.30
N GLN A 321 -11.56 -14.00 -30.86
CA GLN A 321 -12.41 -13.03 -31.58
C GLN A 321 -11.92 -12.66 -32.99
N ILE A 322 -10.94 -13.37 -33.52
CA ILE A 322 -10.48 -13.20 -34.90
C ILE A 322 -10.54 -14.57 -35.57
N ASN A 323 -11.75 -15.01 -35.92
CA ASN A 323 -12.07 -15.99 -36.98
C ASN A 323 -13.60 -16.20 -37.01
N ALA A 324 -14.33 -15.15 -37.39
CA ALA A 324 -15.71 -15.25 -37.87
C ALA A 324 -15.95 -14.11 -38.86
N SER A 325 -15.46 -14.29 -40.08
CA SER A 325 -15.82 -13.53 -41.27
C SER A 325 -15.72 -14.45 -42.47
#